data_AF-A0A0R2T121-F1
#
_entry.id   AF-A0A0R2T121-F1
#
_cell.length_a   1.000
_cell.length_b   1.000
_cell.length_c   1.000
_cell.angle_alpha   90.00
_cell.angle_beta   90.00
_cell.angle_gamma   90.00
#
_symmetry.space_group_name_H-M   'P 1'
#
loop_
_entity.id
_entity.type
_entity.pdbx_description
1 polymer ?
#
loop_
_entity_poly.entity_id
_entity_poly.type
_entity_poly.pdbx_seq_one_letter_code
_entity_poly.pdbx_strand_id
1 'polypeptide(L)'
;MNSLWLSVSLVICLGFALTPAYSQSMGYDETADLDILAGLANTRMHYQRLSSPLRPKAAIWEGLENEIDALLSGTNDYARLEALVHEKSASELQAFVAEGALSYEQITRYFIARIYTVETDDARYLNAVIALNPSALEAAKLADRERNEGKAVAQDSLFGLPILLKDNIGFESLPTTAGAAALAENFAADAFVTQRLKANGVVILGKANLSEWAYFFCTGCPSGYSALGGQTLNPYGRLKFTTGGSSAGSGAAIAGGFAVAAVGSETSGSILSPSSANSLVGLKPTTGSLSRSGVVPISSTLDTTGPMARTVRDTVALFNAMTGYDQADTAMPRLTEDLTLLVRDADLSGLRLGFPTALALEPLIVAAVAKLEAAGAIIVPVEFTPPDLEEEVQFMGAEMVRDLAS
;
A
#
# COMPACT_ATOMS: atom_id res chain seq x y z
N MET A 1 21.59 38.29 70.90
CA MET A 1 22.22 37.07 70.35
C MET A 1 21.12 36.31 69.63
N ASN A 2 21.02 36.53 68.30
CA ASN A 2 19.94 36.00 67.46
C ASN A 2 20.29 34.60 66.98
N SER A 3 19.38 33.64 67.19
CA SER A 3 19.38 32.32 66.58
C SER A 3 18.37 32.30 65.44
N LEU A 4 18.85 32.14 64.19
CA LEU A 4 18.02 31.88 63.02
C LEU A 4 18.22 30.42 62.60
N TRP A 5 17.14 29.64 62.60
CA TRP A 5 17.11 28.28 62.10
C TRP A 5 16.88 28.30 60.58
N LEU A 6 17.75 27.62 59.83
CA LEU A 6 17.62 27.43 58.39
C LEU A 6 16.96 26.06 58.13
N SER A 7 15.75 26.06 57.58
CA SER A 7 15.05 24.86 57.09
C SER A 7 15.47 24.57 55.65
N VAL A 8 16.09 23.41 55.41
CA VAL A 8 16.40 22.90 54.08
C VAL A 8 15.25 22.00 53.63
N SER A 9 14.49 22.44 52.64
CA SER A 9 13.48 21.61 51.97
C SER A 9 14.15 20.78 50.87
N LEU A 10 14.18 19.46 51.08
CA LEU A 10 14.62 18.45 50.11
C LEU A 10 13.51 18.28 49.05
N VAL A 11 13.73 18.80 47.84
CA VAL A 11 12.85 18.55 46.69
C VAL A 11 13.25 17.20 46.08
N ILE A 12 12.44 16.18 46.31
CA ILE A 12 12.54 14.89 45.63
C ILE A 12 11.90 15.05 44.24
N CYS A 13 12.72 15.21 43.21
CA CYS A 13 12.29 15.07 41.81
C CYS A 13 12.05 13.59 41.52
N LEU A 14 10.80 13.15 41.62
CA LEU A 14 10.33 11.93 40.95
C LEU A 14 10.31 12.19 39.44
N GLY A 15 11.36 11.74 38.75
CA GLY A 15 11.35 11.63 37.30
C GLY A 15 10.40 10.51 36.89
N PHE A 16 9.16 10.86 36.53
CA PHE A 16 8.34 9.97 35.72
C PHE A 16 8.93 9.98 34.31
N ALA A 17 9.57 8.87 33.93
CA ALA A 17 9.77 8.57 32.52
C ALA A 17 8.37 8.44 31.91
N LEU A 18 7.96 9.44 31.12
CA LEU A 18 6.77 9.35 30.28
C LEU A 18 7.02 8.23 29.27
N THR A 19 6.37 7.09 29.48
CA THR A 19 6.17 6.11 28.42
C THR A 19 5.38 6.79 27.30
N PRO A 20 5.85 6.80 26.04
CA PRO A 20 5.05 7.35 24.95
C PRO A 20 3.75 6.56 24.87
N ALA A 21 2.63 7.28 24.90
CA ALA A 21 1.30 6.69 24.85
C ALA A 21 1.08 5.98 23.51
N TYR A 22 0.84 4.67 23.60
CA TYR A 22 0.53 3.81 22.47
C TYR A 22 -0.87 4.09 21.92
N SER A 23 -1.01 3.96 20.59
CA SER A 23 -2.27 3.94 19.81
C SER A 23 -2.85 5.32 19.41
N GLN A 24 -3.72 5.33 18.37
CA GLN A 24 -4.89 6.23 18.37
C GLN A 24 -5.42 6.22 19.80
N SER A 25 -5.73 7.38 20.40
CA SER A 25 -6.00 7.43 21.84
C SER A 25 -6.90 6.24 22.22
N MET A 26 -6.58 5.48 23.29
CA MET A 26 -7.31 4.23 23.62
C MET A 26 -8.84 4.43 23.79
N GLY A 27 -9.34 5.66 23.67
CA GLY A 27 -10.75 6.02 23.45
C GLY A 27 -10.96 7.02 22.31
N TYR A 28 -10.36 6.81 21.14
CA TYR A 28 -10.63 7.60 19.93
C TYR A 28 -12.14 7.56 19.66
N ASP A 29 -12.76 8.73 19.75
CA ASP A 29 -14.19 8.92 19.51
C ASP A 29 -14.39 9.38 18.07
N GLU A 30 -14.87 8.46 17.22
CA GLU A 30 -15.12 8.72 15.81
C GLU A 30 -16.40 9.55 15.55
N THR A 31 -17.19 9.90 16.58
CA THR A 31 -18.48 10.60 16.42
C THR A 31 -18.36 11.89 15.59
N ALA A 32 -17.41 12.76 15.94
CA ALA A 32 -17.22 14.02 15.24
C ALA A 32 -16.79 13.82 13.76
N ASP A 33 -15.99 12.81 13.50
CA ASP A 33 -15.54 12.49 12.15
C ASP A 33 -16.68 11.89 11.30
N LEU A 34 -17.55 11.08 11.91
CA LEU A 34 -18.76 10.56 11.27
C LEU A 34 -19.78 11.67 10.97
N ASP A 35 -19.91 12.67 11.85
CA ASP A 35 -20.78 13.85 11.59
C ASP A 35 -20.28 14.66 10.38
N ILE A 36 -18.96 14.84 10.24
CA ILE A 36 -18.36 15.48 9.06
C ILE A 36 -18.73 14.69 7.79
N LEU A 37 -18.55 13.37 7.83
CA LEU A 37 -18.81 12.48 6.72
C LEU A 37 -20.29 12.48 6.30
N ALA A 38 -21.21 12.46 7.26
CA ALA A 38 -22.65 12.53 7.01
C ALA A 38 -23.08 13.85 6.34
N GLY A 39 -22.31 14.92 6.52
CA GLY A 39 -22.54 16.22 5.87
C GLY A 39 -22.06 16.31 4.42
N LEU A 40 -21.33 15.32 3.90
CA LEU A 40 -20.77 15.37 2.54
C LEU A 40 -21.85 15.22 1.46
N ALA A 41 -21.65 15.90 0.34
CA ALA A 41 -22.51 15.72 -0.84
C ALA A 41 -22.42 14.30 -1.44
N ASN A 42 -21.26 13.65 -1.31
CA ASN A 42 -21.08 12.27 -1.73
C ASN A 42 -21.61 11.31 -0.66
N THR A 43 -22.84 10.83 -0.84
CA THR A 43 -23.51 9.91 0.09
C THR A 43 -22.80 8.57 0.25
N ARG A 44 -21.94 8.16 -0.70
CA ARG A 44 -21.11 6.95 -0.55
C ARG A 44 -20.05 7.08 0.53
N MET A 45 -19.78 8.31 0.99
CA MET A 45 -18.88 8.59 2.10
C MET A 45 -19.58 8.70 3.46
N HIS A 46 -20.90 8.49 3.53
CA HIS A 46 -21.66 8.54 4.79
C HIS A 46 -21.42 7.27 5.62
N TYR A 47 -20.17 7.07 6.03
CA TYR A 47 -19.72 5.91 6.78
C TYR A 47 -20.42 5.86 8.14
N GLN A 48 -20.60 4.65 8.65
CA GLN A 48 -21.22 4.41 9.96
C GLN A 48 -20.18 4.09 11.04
N ARG A 49 -18.93 3.87 10.62
CA ARG A 49 -17.80 3.51 11.47
C ARG A 49 -16.49 3.71 10.72
N LEU A 50 -15.43 4.10 11.44
CA LEU A 50 -14.07 4.21 10.89
C LEU A 50 -13.15 3.13 11.45
N SER A 51 -13.32 2.79 12.72
CA SER A 51 -12.48 1.83 13.43
C SER A 51 -12.88 0.39 13.16
N SER A 52 -11.97 -0.56 13.35
CA SER A 52 -12.27 -1.99 13.23
C SER A 52 -13.15 -2.47 14.41
N PRO A 53 -14.29 -3.16 14.18
CA PRO A 53 -15.04 -3.83 15.25
C PRO A 53 -14.29 -4.99 15.90
N LEU A 54 -13.36 -5.61 15.17
CA LEU A 54 -12.88 -6.95 15.46
C LEU A 54 -11.45 -6.98 15.98
N ARG A 55 -10.67 -5.92 15.72
CA ARG A 55 -9.29 -5.81 16.17
C ARG A 55 -8.99 -4.42 16.70
N PRO A 56 -8.37 -4.29 17.89
CA PRO A 56 -7.86 -3.02 18.33
C PRO A 56 -6.71 -2.58 17.43
N LYS A 57 -6.61 -1.29 17.17
CA LYS A 57 -5.54 -0.73 16.32
C LYS A 57 -4.13 -1.04 16.85
N ALA A 58 -3.99 -1.15 18.17
CA ALA A 58 -2.74 -1.52 18.81
C ALA A 58 -2.16 -2.87 18.35
N ALA A 59 -3.00 -3.80 17.85
CA ALA A 59 -2.55 -5.09 17.36
C ALA A 59 -1.59 -5.00 16.16
N ILE A 60 -1.57 -3.88 15.43
CA ILE A 60 -0.64 -3.66 14.30
C ILE A 60 0.82 -3.58 14.79
N TRP A 61 1.05 -3.17 16.04
CA TRP A 61 2.38 -2.88 16.59
C TRP A 61 2.99 -4.07 17.34
N GLU A 62 2.23 -5.16 17.51
CA GLU A 62 2.65 -6.30 18.32
C GLU A 62 3.97 -6.89 17.80
N GLY A 63 4.99 -6.89 18.67
CA GLY A 63 6.33 -7.39 18.34
C GLY A 63 7.26 -6.35 17.70
N LEU A 64 6.82 -5.10 17.53
CA LEU A 64 7.60 -4.00 16.97
C LEU A 64 7.82 -2.84 17.96
N GLU A 65 7.31 -2.95 19.19
CA GLU A 65 7.30 -1.88 20.19
C GLU A 65 8.71 -1.37 20.48
N ASN A 66 9.66 -2.28 20.72
CA ASN A 66 11.05 -1.92 20.97
C ASN A 66 11.67 -1.14 19.81
N GLU A 67 11.30 -1.47 18.58
CA GLU A 67 11.89 -0.87 17.38
C GLU A 67 11.29 0.51 17.10
N ILE A 68 10.00 0.68 17.41
CA ILE A 68 9.30 1.96 17.40
C ILE A 68 9.89 2.88 18.49
N ASP A 69 10.00 2.39 19.72
CA ASP A 69 10.50 3.16 20.86
C ASP A 69 11.96 3.57 20.66
N ALA A 70 12.81 2.66 20.14
CA ALA A 70 14.21 2.95 19.87
C ALA A 70 14.38 4.12 18.89
N LEU A 71 13.57 4.18 17.83
CA LEU A 71 13.70 5.25 16.83
C LEU A 71 13.08 6.58 17.28
N LEU A 72 11.99 6.54 18.04
CA LEU A 72 11.26 7.74 18.47
C LEU A 72 11.83 8.38 19.74
N SER A 73 12.51 7.61 20.59
CA SER A 73 13.19 8.13 21.79
C SER A 73 14.58 8.71 21.52
N GLY A 74 15.21 8.32 20.39
CA GLY A 74 16.49 8.85 19.94
C GLY A 74 16.38 10.31 19.49
N THR A 75 17.21 11.20 20.03
CA THR A 75 17.22 12.60 19.60
C THR A 75 17.73 12.72 18.17
N ASN A 76 16.85 13.12 17.25
CA ASN A 76 17.08 13.43 15.83
C ASN A 76 17.19 12.27 14.82
N ASP A 77 17.13 11.00 15.21
CA ASP A 77 17.24 9.90 14.24
C ASP A 77 16.06 9.81 13.28
N TYR A 78 14.82 9.96 13.78
CA TYR A 78 13.63 9.97 12.92
C TYR A 78 13.68 11.11 11.89
N ALA A 79 13.99 12.34 12.31
CA ALA A 79 14.05 13.50 11.41
C ALA A 79 15.16 13.36 10.34
N ARG A 80 16.31 12.78 10.73
CA ARG A 80 17.40 12.48 9.78
C ARG A 80 16.95 11.45 8.74
N LEU A 81 16.34 10.35 9.17
CA LEU A 81 15.86 9.32 8.26
C LEU A 81 14.72 9.83 7.38
N GLU A 82 13.82 10.66 7.91
CA GLU A 82 12.75 11.29 7.16
C GLU A 82 13.29 12.09 5.97
N ALA A 83 14.32 12.92 6.20
CA ALA A 83 14.94 13.71 5.13
C ALA A 83 15.61 12.85 4.04
N LEU A 84 16.05 11.63 4.38
CA LEU A 84 16.76 10.73 3.47
C LEU A 84 15.86 9.67 2.82
N VAL A 85 14.70 9.36 3.40
CA VAL A 85 13.84 8.25 2.98
C VAL A 85 12.48 8.71 2.47
N HIS A 86 11.89 9.75 3.06
CA HIS A 86 10.53 10.15 2.73
C HIS A 86 10.41 10.57 1.26
N GLU A 87 9.42 10.03 0.57
CA GLU A 87 9.11 10.27 -0.84
C GLU A 87 10.24 9.98 -1.85
N LYS A 88 11.34 9.34 -1.41
CA LYS A 88 12.40 8.90 -2.31
C LYS A 88 11.95 7.76 -3.21
N SER A 89 12.42 7.80 -4.45
CA SER A 89 12.31 6.69 -5.41
C SER A 89 13.21 5.52 -5.00
N ALA A 90 12.96 4.33 -5.55
CA ALA A 90 13.86 3.19 -5.33
C ALA A 90 15.29 3.53 -5.76
N SER A 91 15.45 4.23 -6.89
CA SER A 91 16.75 4.63 -7.42
C SER A 91 17.57 5.53 -6.50
N GLU A 92 16.91 6.49 -5.83
CA GLU A 92 17.56 7.37 -4.85
C GLU A 92 17.94 6.60 -3.58
N LEU A 93 17.06 5.72 -3.10
CA LEU A 93 17.33 4.89 -1.92
C LEU A 93 18.51 3.95 -2.17
N GLN A 94 18.56 3.27 -3.32
CA GLN A 94 19.69 2.41 -3.67
C GLN A 94 21.01 3.19 -3.75
N ALA A 95 20.98 4.44 -4.26
CA ALA A 95 22.14 5.32 -4.29
C ALA A 95 22.63 5.68 -2.87
N PHE A 96 21.72 6.08 -1.97
CA PHE A 96 22.08 6.36 -0.58
C PHE A 96 22.66 5.15 0.15
N VAL A 97 22.12 3.95 -0.10
CA VAL A 97 22.69 2.73 0.47
C VAL A 97 24.07 2.46 -0.17
N ALA A 98 24.29 2.76 -1.46
CA ALA A 98 25.58 2.56 -2.15
C ALA A 98 26.68 3.46 -1.60
N GLU A 99 26.31 4.68 -1.24
CA GLU A 99 27.20 5.67 -0.65
C GLU A 99 27.42 5.45 0.86
N GLY A 100 26.72 4.49 1.47
CA GLY A 100 26.78 4.21 2.92
C GLY A 100 26.04 5.25 3.78
N ALA A 101 25.20 6.10 3.17
CA ALA A 101 24.40 7.10 3.87
C ALA A 101 23.16 6.48 4.57
N LEU A 102 22.67 5.36 4.04
CA LEU A 102 21.59 4.56 4.60
C LEU A 102 21.94 3.07 4.60
N SER A 103 21.27 2.30 5.45
CA SER A 103 21.14 0.85 5.34
C SER A 103 19.68 0.46 5.08
N TYR A 104 19.44 -0.76 4.58
CA TYR A 104 18.07 -1.27 4.41
C TYR A 104 17.35 -1.41 5.75
N GLU A 105 18.08 -1.77 6.82
CA GLU A 105 17.55 -1.75 8.19
C GLU A 105 17.03 -0.35 8.56
N GLN A 106 17.81 0.70 8.32
CA GLN A 106 17.41 2.08 8.63
C GLN A 106 16.19 2.52 7.81
N ILE A 107 16.13 2.16 6.53
CA ILE A 107 14.97 2.43 5.66
C ILE A 107 13.73 1.73 6.22
N THR A 108 13.84 0.45 6.58
CA THR A 108 12.72 -0.33 7.13
C THR A 108 12.24 0.22 8.48
N ARG A 109 13.18 0.58 9.39
CA ARG A 109 12.87 1.23 10.67
C ARG A 109 12.10 2.54 10.48
N TYR A 110 12.52 3.36 9.51
CA TYR A 110 11.82 4.61 9.20
C TYR A 110 10.36 4.36 8.82
N PHE A 111 10.08 3.42 7.92
CA PHE A 111 8.71 3.16 7.50
C PHE A 111 7.85 2.60 8.64
N ILE A 112 8.37 1.70 9.48
CA ILE A 112 7.66 1.21 10.68
C ILE A 112 7.27 2.38 11.59
N ALA A 113 8.23 3.24 11.93
CA ALA A 113 7.98 4.39 12.80
C ALA A 113 7.05 5.42 12.15
N ARG A 114 7.16 5.66 10.83
CA ARG A 114 6.25 6.56 10.13
C ARG A 114 4.83 6.04 10.18
N ILE A 115 4.61 4.76 9.88
CA ILE A 115 3.29 4.13 9.97
C ILE A 115 2.74 4.32 11.38
N TYR A 116 3.54 4.05 12.42
CA TYR A 116 3.17 4.32 13.81
C TYR A 116 2.76 5.79 14.03
N THR A 117 3.65 6.75 13.77
CA THR A 117 3.42 8.19 14.04
C THR A 117 2.22 8.79 13.30
N VAL A 118 1.82 8.23 12.16
CA VAL A 118 0.64 8.68 11.42
C VAL A 118 -0.61 7.94 11.89
N GLU A 119 -0.54 6.62 12.05
CA GLU A 119 -1.70 5.81 12.42
C GLU A 119 -2.10 6.00 13.90
N THR A 120 -1.20 6.46 14.77
CA THR A 120 -1.54 6.82 16.16
C THR A 120 -1.94 8.28 16.34
N ASP A 121 -2.01 9.07 15.26
CA ASP A 121 -2.47 10.45 15.31
C ASP A 121 -3.95 10.52 14.90
N ASP A 122 -4.83 10.82 15.85
CA ASP A 122 -6.28 10.89 15.66
C ASP A 122 -6.69 11.86 14.53
N ALA A 123 -5.87 12.87 14.21
CA ALA A 123 -6.14 13.82 13.13
C ALA A 123 -5.57 13.39 11.77
N ARG A 124 -4.60 12.47 11.73
CA ARG A 124 -3.87 12.10 10.49
C ARG A 124 -4.00 10.63 10.08
N TYR A 125 -4.52 9.75 10.94
CA TYR A 125 -4.57 8.32 10.67
C TYR A 125 -5.30 7.98 9.37
N LEU A 126 -4.91 6.87 8.76
CA LEU A 126 -5.41 6.45 7.46
C LEU A 126 -6.05 5.06 7.47
N ASN A 127 -5.80 4.21 8.48
CA ASN A 127 -6.19 2.80 8.48
C ASN A 127 -5.81 2.09 7.16
N ALA A 128 -4.61 2.39 6.66
CA ALA A 128 -4.13 1.89 5.37
C ALA A 128 -3.37 0.56 5.49
N VAL A 129 -2.83 0.27 6.67
CA VAL A 129 -2.10 -0.97 6.99
C VAL A 129 -2.95 -1.81 7.94
N ILE A 130 -3.14 -3.09 7.64
CA ILE A 130 -3.95 -4.02 8.45
C ILE A 130 -3.09 -4.94 9.33
N ALA A 131 -1.84 -5.18 8.94
CA ALA A 131 -0.86 -5.93 9.72
C ALA A 131 0.58 -5.55 9.33
N LEU A 132 1.50 -5.53 10.28
CA LEU A 132 2.94 -5.38 10.02
C LEU A 132 3.67 -6.70 10.26
N ASN A 133 4.73 -6.94 9.48
CA ASN A 133 5.56 -8.12 9.62
C ASN A 133 6.62 -7.89 10.70
N PRO A 134 6.55 -8.57 11.86
CA PRO A 134 7.53 -8.39 12.94
C PRO A 134 8.95 -8.81 12.53
N SER A 135 9.09 -9.64 11.48
CA SER A 135 10.38 -10.07 10.94
C SER A 135 10.90 -9.20 9.78
N ALA A 136 10.24 -8.09 9.44
CA ALA A 136 10.67 -7.22 8.34
C ALA A 136 12.09 -6.67 8.53
N LEU A 137 12.48 -6.35 9.78
CA LEU A 137 13.82 -5.86 10.09
C LEU A 137 14.90 -6.92 9.90
N GLU A 138 14.60 -8.18 10.20
CA GLU A 138 15.55 -9.28 9.97
C GLU A 138 15.78 -9.54 8.48
N ALA A 139 14.74 -9.41 7.67
CA ALA A 139 14.87 -9.44 6.21
C ALA A 139 15.72 -8.27 5.69
N ALA A 140 15.52 -7.06 6.23
CA ALA A 140 16.31 -5.89 5.86
C ALA A 140 17.80 -6.03 6.26
N LYS A 141 18.08 -6.51 7.47
CA LYS A 141 19.45 -6.82 7.93
C LYS A 141 20.11 -7.91 7.09
N LEU A 142 19.34 -8.90 6.62
CA LEU A 142 19.85 -9.90 5.69
C LEU A 142 20.25 -9.25 4.35
N ALA A 143 19.41 -8.38 3.80
CA ALA A 143 19.74 -7.65 2.57
C ALA A 143 21.00 -6.77 2.72
N ASP A 144 21.17 -6.12 3.88
CA ASP A 144 22.39 -5.37 4.20
C ASP A 144 23.63 -6.28 4.21
N ARG A 145 23.53 -7.47 4.82
CA ARG A 145 24.63 -8.47 4.82
C ARG A 145 24.98 -8.94 3.42
N GLU A 146 23.98 -9.40 2.64
CA GLU A 146 24.21 -9.87 1.27
C GLU A 146 24.89 -8.82 0.40
N ARG A 147 24.49 -7.56 0.56
CA ARG A 147 25.11 -6.43 -0.15
C ARG A 147 26.55 -6.21 0.27
N ASN A 148 26.84 -6.23 1.57
CA ASN A 148 28.20 -6.11 2.10
C ASN A 148 29.10 -7.29 1.68
N GLU A 149 28.51 -8.46 1.45
CA GLU A 149 29.17 -9.65 0.90
C GLU A 149 29.37 -9.59 -0.63
N GLY A 150 29.00 -8.48 -1.27
CA GLY A 150 29.29 -8.21 -2.68
C GLY A 150 28.16 -8.54 -3.64
N LYS A 151 26.92 -8.72 -3.16
CA LYS A 151 25.75 -8.87 -4.04
C LYS A 151 25.62 -7.65 -4.96
N ALA A 152 25.57 -7.90 -6.26
CA ALA A 152 25.30 -6.87 -7.24
C ALA A 152 23.84 -6.42 -7.13
N VAL A 153 23.63 -5.14 -6.83
CA VAL A 153 22.30 -4.53 -6.70
C VAL A 153 22.14 -3.49 -7.80
N ALA A 154 21.14 -3.67 -8.67
CA ALA A 154 20.83 -2.69 -9.70
C ALA A 154 20.22 -1.42 -9.08
N GLN A 155 20.58 -0.26 -9.63
CA GLN A 155 20.14 1.04 -9.11
C GLN A 155 18.62 1.17 -9.06
N ASP A 156 17.90 0.68 -10.06
CA ASP A 156 16.43 0.77 -10.11
C ASP A 156 15.71 -0.41 -9.43
N SER A 157 16.43 -1.27 -8.69
CA SER A 157 15.83 -2.45 -8.06
C SER A 157 15.16 -2.16 -6.72
N LEU A 158 14.24 -3.03 -6.32
CA LEU A 158 13.62 -3.03 -4.99
C LEU A 158 14.34 -3.92 -3.97
N PHE A 159 15.56 -4.39 -4.27
CA PHE A 159 16.34 -5.22 -3.35
C PHE A 159 16.55 -4.50 -2.01
N GLY A 160 16.22 -5.15 -0.90
CA GLY A 160 16.28 -4.60 0.45
C GLY A 160 15.25 -3.51 0.76
N LEU A 161 14.43 -3.08 -0.21
CA LEU A 161 13.46 -2.01 -0.01
C LEU A 161 12.10 -2.57 0.48
N PRO A 162 11.45 -1.90 1.45
CA PRO A 162 10.19 -2.37 2.01
C PRO A 162 8.98 -2.02 1.12
N ILE A 163 8.14 -3.02 0.88
CA ILE A 163 6.84 -2.90 0.19
C ILE A 163 5.70 -3.48 1.02
N LEU A 164 4.47 -3.10 0.68
CA LEU A 164 3.25 -3.69 1.26
C LEU A 164 2.54 -4.61 0.27
N LEU A 165 1.95 -5.70 0.77
CA LEU A 165 1.06 -6.55 -0.02
C LEU A 165 -0.39 -6.24 0.32
N LYS A 166 -1.30 -6.15 -0.65
CA LYS A 166 -2.73 -6.14 -0.33
C LYS A 166 -3.11 -7.40 0.45
N ASP A 167 -4.01 -7.27 1.42
CA ASP A 167 -4.31 -8.36 2.36
C ASP A 167 -5.05 -9.59 1.77
N ASN A 168 -5.37 -9.57 0.48
CA ASN A 168 -5.81 -10.77 -0.23
C ASN A 168 -4.68 -11.57 -0.88
N ILE A 169 -3.42 -11.15 -0.74
CA ILE A 169 -2.24 -11.83 -1.31
C ILE A 169 -1.56 -12.68 -0.23
N GLY A 170 -1.33 -13.96 -0.52
CA GLY A 170 -0.68 -14.92 0.36
C GLY A 170 0.72 -14.50 0.82
N PHE A 171 0.97 -14.58 2.12
CA PHE A 171 2.26 -14.36 2.74
C PHE A 171 2.35 -15.18 4.02
N GLU A 172 3.26 -16.14 4.10
CA GLU A 172 3.29 -17.14 5.17
C GLU A 172 3.45 -16.56 6.58
N SER A 173 4.10 -15.40 6.70
CA SER A 173 4.38 -14.79 8.01
C SER A 173 3.21 -13.99 8.58
N LEU A 174 2.15 -13.73 7.81
CA LEU A 174 0.98 -12.97 8.26
C LEU A 174 -0.32 -13.56 7.68
N PRO A 175 -1.46 -13.46 8.39
CA PRO A 175 -2.74 -13.87 7.84
C PRO A 175 -3.05 -13.23 6.47
N THR A 176 -3.79 -13.94 5.65
CA THR A 176 -4.32 -13.46 4.37
C THR A 176 -5.84 -13.46 4.47
N THR A 177 -6.39 -12.32 4.90
CA THR A 177 -7.76 -12.29 5.42
C THR A 177 -8.77 -11.73 4.42
N ALA A 178 -8.31 -11.09 3.33
CA ALA A 178 -9.16 -10.30 2.45
C ALA A 178 -10.02 -9.27 3.21
N GLY A 179 -9.56 -8.83 4.40
CA GLY A 179 -10.26 -7.94 5.32
C GLY A 179 -11.42 -8.59 6.10
N ALA A 180 -11.68 -9.88 5.88
CA ALA A 180 -12.89 -10.55 6.31
C ALA A 180 -12.73 -11.29 7.64
N ALA A 181 -13.75 -11.20 8.49
CA ALA A 181 -13.80 -11.92 9.77
C ALA A 181 -13.62 -13.44 9.59
N ALA A 182 -14.21 -13.99 8.52
CA ALA A 182 -14.18 -15.43 8.22
C ALA A 182 -12.77 -15.97 7.91
N LEU A 183 -11.85 -15.10 7.49
CA LEU A 183 -10.46 -15.45 7.16
C LEU A 183 -9.46 -14.81 8.13
N ALA A 184 -9.91 -14.35 9.30
CA ALA A 184 -9.07 -13.65 10.27
C ALA A 184 -7.81 -14.45 10.68
N GLU A 185 -7.93 -15.78 10.70
CA GLU A 185 -6.85 -16.73 11.06
C GLU A 185 -6.40 -17.58 9.85
N ASN A 186 -6.60 -17.08 8.63
CA ASN A 186 -6.17 -17.78 7.41
C ASN A 186 -4.66 -17.56 7.16
N PHE A 187 -3.81 -18.46 7.66
CA PHE A 187 -2.38 -18.49 7.37
C PHE A 187 -2.11 -19.29 6.10
N ALA A 188 -2.11 -18.60 4.96
CA ALA A 188 -1.77 -19.18 3.66
C ALA A 188 -0.26 -19.18 3.41
N ALA A 189 0.21 -20.07 2.54
CA ALA A 189 1.58 -20.00 2.02
C ALA A 189 1.81 -18.70 1.22
N ASP A 190 3.07 -18.40 0.93
CA ASP A 190 3.41 -17.30 0.03
C ASP A 190 2.75 -17.50 -1.34
N ALA A 191 2.02 -16.47 -1.80
CA ALA A 191 1.60 -16.37 -3.19
C ALA A 191 2.81 -16.41 -4.11
N PHE A 192 2.63 -16.83 -5.37
CA PHE A 192 3.75 -16.92 -6.31
C PHE A 192 4.49 -15.58 -6.44
N VAL A 193 3.75 -14.47 -6.56
CA VAL A 193 4.35 -13.12 -6.61
C VAL A 193 5.10 -12.76 -5.34
N THR A 194 4.65 -13.21 -4.16
CA THR A 194 5.35 -13.03 -2.88
C THR A 194 6.67 -13.80 -2.87
N GLN A 195 6.69 -15.03 -3.39
CA GLN A 195 7.91 -15.83 -3.53
C GLN A 195 8.92 -15.14 -4.46
N ARG A 196 8.47 -14.60 -5.59
CA ARG A 196 9.30 -13.85 -6.53
C ARG A 196 9.88 -12.58 -5.90
N LEU A 197 9.09 -11.85 -5.13
CA LEU A 197 9.55 -10.67 -4.38
C LEU A 197 10.64 -11.05 -3.36
N LYS A 198 10.42 -12.08 -2.54
CA LYS A 198 11.43 -12.57 -1.57
C LYS A 198 12.71 -13.03 -2.27
N ALA A 199 12.58 -13.75 -3.39
CA ALA A 199 13.73 -14.20 -4.19
C ALA A 199 14.56 -13.04 -4.77
N ASN A 200 13.90 -11.93 -5.09
CA ASN A 200 14.54 -10.67 -5.49
C ASN A 200 15.01 -9.81 -4.30
N GLY A 201 14.97 -10.35 -3.07
CA GLY A 201 15.41 -9.69 -1.84
C GLY A 201 14.56 -8.50 -1.40
N VAL A 202 13.32 -8.40 -1.89
CA VAL A 202 12.39 -7.34 -1.47
C VAL A 202 11.91 -7.62 -0.05
N VAL A 203 11.85 -6.58 0.79
CA VAL A 203 11.37 -6.70 2.17
C VAL A 203 9.85 -6.56 2.18
N ILE A 204 9.14 -7.58 2.66
CA ILE A 204 7.69 -7.52 2.87
C ILE A 204 7.44 -6.87 4.24
N LEU A 205 7.06 -5.59 4.22
CA LEU A 205 6.83 -4.80 5.44
C LEU A 205 5.56 -5.22 6.18
N GLY A 206 4.55 -5.68 5.45
CA GLY A 206 3.24 -6.02 6.02
C GLY A 206 2.14 -6.11 4.97
N LYS A 207 0.91 -6.06 5.46
CA LYS A 207 -0.32 -6.16 4.66
C LYS A 207 -1.06 -4.82 4.66
N ALA A 208 -1.45 -4.35 3.48
CA ALA A 208 -2.29 -3.18 3.30
C ALA A 208 -3.77 -3.55 3.35
N ASN A 209 -4.59 -2.70 3.97
CA ASN A 209 -6.03 -2.88 4.05
C ASN A 209 -6.69 -2.82 2.65
N LEU A 210 -7.93 -3.26 2.55
CA LEU A 210 -8.70 -3.29 1.31
C LEU A 210 -10.19 -3.08 1.58
N SER A 211 -10.96 -2.86 0.51
CA SER A 211 -12.39 -3.18 0.58
C SER A 211 -12.57 -4.68 0.79
N GLU A 212 -13.32 -5.08 1.81
CA GLU A 212 -13.54 -6.49 2.18
C GLU A 212 -13.94 -7.37 0.98
N TRP A 213 -13.38 -8.57 0.89
CA TRP A 213 -13.54 -9.50 -0.25
C TRP A 213 -13.25 -8.85 -1.61
N ALA A 214 -12.23 -7.99 -1.65
CA ALA A 214 -11.88 -7.21 -2.83
C ALA A 214 -13.07 -6.44 -3.45
N TYR A 215 -14.01 -5.99 -2.58
CA TYR A 215 -15.24 -5.28 -2.91
C TYR A 215 -16.36 -6.12 -3.52
N PHE A 216 -16.24 -7.44 -3.48
CA PHE A 216 -17.26 -8.38 -3.96
C PHE A 216 -18.09 -8.98 -2.80
N PHE A 217 -18.52 -8.11 -1.88
CA PHE A 217 -19.27 -8.49 -0.68
C PHE A 217 -20.70 -7.94 -0.66
N CYS A 218 -20.89 -6.69 -1.10
CA CYS A 218 -22.16 -6.00 -0.99
C CYS A 218 -22.31 -4.85 -2.00
N THR A 219 -23.54 -4.59 -2.40
CA THR A 219 -23.89 -3.47 -3.29
C THR A 219 -23.92 -2.17 -2.52
N GLY A 220 -23.19 -1.15 -3.00
CA GLY A 220 -23.22 0.21 -2.44
C GLY A 220 -22.36 0.42 -1.19
N CYS A 221 -21.63 -0.60 -0.73
CA CYS A 221 -20.72 -0.47 0.41
C CYS A 221 -19.59 0.55 0.15
N PRO A 222 -19.02 1.15 1.20
CA PRO A 222 -17.94 2.10 1.02
C PRO A 222 -16.66 1.41 0.52
N SER A 223 -15.91 2.07 -0.35
CA SER A 223 -14.59 1.57 -0.74
C SER A 223 -13.60 1.73 0.42
N GLY A 224 -12.73 0.74 0.62
CA GLY A 224 -11.69 0.76 1.63
C GLY A 224 -12.13 0.38 3.04
N TYR A 225 -13.38 -0.02 3.26
CA TYR A 225 -13.79 -0.62 4.53
C TYR A 225 -13.52 -2.12 4.55
N SER A 226 -12.98 -2.60 5.66
CA SER A 226 -13.04 -4.01 6.05
C SER A 226 -13.32 -4.20 7.53
N ALA A 227 -13.97 -5.30 7.89
CA ALA A 227 -14.27 -5.61 9.28
C ALA A 227 -13.01 -5.75 10.17
N LEU A 228 -11.88 -6.15 9.60
CA LEU A 228 -10.63 -6.33 10.33
C LEU A 228 -9.75 -5.07 10.35
N GLY A 229 -9.69 -4.31 9.26
CA GLY A 229 -8.84 -3.13 9.12
C GLY A 229 -9.53 -1.78 9.32
N GLY A 230 -10.86 -1.75 9.42
CA GLY A 230 -11.64 -0.52 9.47
C GLY A 230 -11.72 0.19 8.12
N GLN A 231 -12.10 1.46 8.14
CA GLN A 231 -12.23 2.31 6.95
C GLN A 231 -10.90 2.99 6.61
N THR A 232 -10.30 2.62 5.48
CA THR A 232 -9.16 3.36 4.92
C THR A 232 -9.57 4.76 4.48
N LEU A 233 -8.75 5.77 4.80
CA LEU A 233 -8.96 7.19 4.49
C LEU A 233 -7.92 7.71 3.49
N ASN A 234 -8.31 8.72 2.70
CA ASN A 234 -7.44 9.29 1.67
C ASN A 234 -6.50 10.37 2.26
N PRO A 235 -5.16 10.24 2.12
CA PRO A 235 -4.20 11.18 2.69
C PRO A 235 -4.28 12.61 2.12
N TYR A 236 -4.80 12.80 0.90
CA TYR A 236 -4.96 14.13 0.30
C TYR A 236 -6.22 14.88 0.78
N GLY A 237 -7.08 14.21 1.55
CA GLY A 237 -8.31 14.79 2.06
C GLY A 237 -9.02 13.82 2.96
N ARG A 238 -8.47 13.65 4.18
CA ARG A 238 -9.07 12.83 5.24
C ARG A 238 -10.50 13.33 5.48
N LEU A 239 -11.47 12.41 5.44
CA LEU A 239 -12.91 12.69 5.54
C LEU A 239 -13.49 13.60 4.44
N LYS A 240 -12.80 13.75 3.30
CA LYS A 240 -13.24 14.60 2.19
C LYS A 240 -13.22 13.87 0.84
N PHE A 241 -12.24 13.00 0.65
CA PHE A 241 -12.07 12.23 -0.58
C PHE A 241 -12.18 10.72 -0.31
N THR A 242 -12.74 9.99 -1.29
CA THR A 242 -12.73 8.53 -1.28
C THR A 242 -11.33 8.02 -1.58
N THR A 243 -11.04 6.79 -1.19
CA THR A 243 -9.74 6.13 -1.45
C THR A 243 -9.72 5.36 -2.78
N GLY A 244 -10.86 5.28 -3.48
CA GLY A 244 -11.06 4.23 -4.49
C GLY A 244 -10.99 2.84 -3.86
N GLY A 245 -10.93 1.80 -4.69
CA GLY A 245 -10.82 0.43 -4.18
C GLY A 245 -10.93 -0.60 -5.29
N SER A 246 -10.68 -1.88 -5.00
CA SER A 246 -10.55 -2.46 -3.66
C SER A 246 -9.16 -2.38 -3.02
N SER A 247 -8.08 -2.09 -3.75
CA SER A 247 -6.72 -1.93 -3.18
C SER A 247 -6.55 -0.58 -2.46
N ALA A 248 -7.53 -0.21 -1.63
CA ALA A 248 -7.63 1.10 -0.98
C ALA A 248 -6.45 1.36 -0.03
N GLY A 249 -6.10 0.39 0.82
CA GLY A 249 -4.94 0.50 1.72
C GLY A 249 -3.64 0.57 0.93
N SER A 250 -3.46 -0.21 -0.15
CA SER A 250 -2.27 -0.10 -1.00
C SER A 250 -2.13 1.32 -1.58
N GLY A 251 -3.23 1.92 -2.06
CA GLY A 251 -3.22 3.29 -2.56
C GLY A 251 -2.92 4.32 -1.46
N ALA A 252 -3.68 4.29 -0.36
CA ALA A 252 -3.55 5.25 0.73
C ALA A 252 -2.19 5.14 1.44
N ALA A 253 -1.66 3.94 1.63
CA ALA A 253 -0.38 3.71 2.29
C ALA A 253 0.77 4.31 1.47
N ILE A 254 0.80 4.11 0.16
CA ILE A 254 1.89 4.63 -0.69
C ILE A 254 1.81 6.13 -0.86
N ALA A 255 0.61 6.69 -0.98
CA ALA A 255 0.39 8.14 -0.97
C ALA A 255 0.68 8.78 0.39
N GLY A 256 0.42 8.07 1.50
CA GLY A 256 0.81 8.48 2.86
C GLY A 256 2.30 8.30 3.17
N GLY A 257 3.08 7.72 2.25
CA GLY A 257 4.51 7.49 2.38
C GLY A 257 4.88 6.33 3.31
N PHE A 258 4.02 5.32 3.48
CA PHE A 258 4.22 4.20 4.40
C PHE A 258 5.13 3.08 3.88
N ALA A 259 5.43 3.05 2.59
CA ALA A 259 6.39 2.14 1.98
C ALA A 259 6.90 2.70 0.65
N VAL A 260 7.85 2.00 0.02
CA VAL A 260 8.36 2.36 -1.32
C VAL A 260 7.31 2.12 -2.39
N ALA A 261 6.66 0.96 -2.35
CA ALA A 261 5.61 0.55 -3.28
C ALA A 261 4.66 -0.44 -2.60
N ALA A 262 3.53 -0.73 -3.24
CA ALA A 262 2.60 -1.76 -2.80
C ALA A 262 2.12 -2.63 -3.96
N VAL A 263 1.81 -3.89 -3.66
CA VAL A 263 1.12 -4.79 -4.59
C VAL A 263 -0.38 -4.67 -4.36
N GLY A 264 -1.12 -4.41 -5.43
CA GLY A 264 -2.58 -4.48 -5.47
C GLY A 264 -3.06 -5.70 -6.25
N SER A 265 -4.38 -5.87 -6.30
CA SER A 265 -5.05 -6.83 -7.18
C SER A 265 -6.28 -6.19 -7.82
N GLU A 266 -6.54 -6.56 -9.08
CA GLU A 266 -7.63 -6.02 -9.87
C GLU A 266 -8.41 -7.08 -10.64
N THR A 267 -9.71 -7.13 -10.37
CA THR A 267 -10.74 -7.73 -11.23
C THR A 267 -11.26 -6.68 -12.21
N SER A 268 -11.78 -5.56 -11.69
CA SER A 268 -12.25 -4.41 -12.45
C SER A 268 -11.99 -3.13 -11.64
N GLY A 269 -11.03 -2.30 -12.09
CA GLY A 269 -10.66 -1.01 -11.48
C GLY A 269 -9.91 -1.07 -10.14
N SER A 270 -9.76 -2.24 -9.51
CA SER A 270 -9.26 -2.34 -8.13
C SER A 270 -7.78 -2.01 -7.87
N ILE A 271 -6.98 -1.75 -8.90
CA ILE A 271 -5.65 -1.12 -8.88
C ILE A 271 -5.74 0.31 -9.42
N LEU A 272 -6.40 0.51 -10.55
CA LEU A 272 -6.45 1.80 -11.26
C LEU A 272 -7.25 2.86 -10.48
N SER A 273 -8.42 2.49 -9.95
CA SER A 273 -9.29 3.36 -9.13
C SER A 273 -8.59 3.90 -7.88
N PRO A 274 -8.02 3.05 -6.99
CA PRO A 274 -7.29 3.57 -5.84
C PRO A 274 -5.99 4.28 -6.22
N SER A 275 -5.33 3.92 -7.33
CA SER A 275 -4.16 4.68 -7.79
C SER A 275 -4.55 6.10 -8.22
N SER A 276 -5.62 6.23 -9.02
CA SER A 276 -6.13 7.54 -9.45
C SER A 276 -6.61 8.40 -8.28
N ALA A 277 -7.32 7.80 -7.31
CA ALA A 277 -7.85 8.52 -6.16
C ALA A 277 -6.75 9.01 -5.19
N ASN A 278 -5.60 8.33 -5.17
CA ASN A 278 -4.47 8.65 -4.28
C ASN A 278 -3.26 9.20 -5.04
N SER A 279 -3.43 9.72 -6.27
CA SER A 279 -2.37 10.35 -7.05
C SER A 279 -1.12 9.47 -7.27
N LEU A 280 -1.33 8.19 -7.59
CA LEU A 280 -0.27 7.20 -7.83
C LEU A 280 -0.27 6.68 -9.27
N VAL A 281 0.82 6.01 -9.62
CA VAL A 281 0.90 5.15 -10.81
C VAL A 281 0.50 3.73 -10.42
N GLY A 282 -0.60 3.25 -11.00
CA GLY A 282 -1.05 1.86 -10.92
C GLY A 282 -0.99 1.19 -12.28
N LEU A 283 -0.50 -0.04 -12.33
CA LEU A 283 -0.50 -0.85 -13.55
C LEU A 283 -1.36 -2.09 -13.32
N LYS A 284 -2.50 -2.17 -14.02
CA LYS A 284 -3.18 -3.44 -14.27
C LYS A 284 -2.54 -4.08 -15.50
N PRO A 285 -1.74 -5.15 -15.35
CA PRO A 285 -1.16 -5.82 -16.51
C PRO A 285 -2.20 -6.68 -17.23
N THR A 286 -1.81 -7.24 -18.38
CA THR A 286 -2.59 -8.27 -19.05
C THR A 286 -2.76 -9.47 -18.12
N THR A 287 -3.98 -10.02 -18.04
CA THR A 287 -4.24 -11.25 -17.27
C THR A 287 -3.30 -12.36 -17.75
N GLY A 288 -2.59 -12.99 -16.82
CA GLY A 288 -1.55 -13.99 -17.12
C GLY A 288 -0.12 -13.45 -17.24
N SER A 289 0.10 -12.13 -17.19
CA SER A 289 1.45 -11.53 -17.11
C SER A 289 2.08 -11.62 -15.71
N LEU A 290 1.27 -11.77 -14.66
CA LEU A 290 1.71 -12.06 -13.30
C LEU A 290 0.82 -13.18 -12.75
N SER A 291 1.41 -14.10 -12.00
CA SER A 291 0.67 -15.21 -11.39
C SER A 291 -0.33 -14.71 -10.35
N ARG A 292 -1.45 -15.43 -10.24
CA ARG A 292 -2.54 -15.21 -9.29
C ARG A 292 -2.60 -16.30 -8.23
N SER A 293 -1.73 -17.30 -8.31
CA SER A 293 -1.65 -18.40 -7.33
C SER A 293 -1.38 -17.85 -5.93
N GLY A 294 -2.21 -18.30 -4.97
CA GLY A 294 -2.15 -17.86 -3.57
C GLY A 294 -2.76 -16.48 -3.31
N VAL A 295 -3.58 -15.95 -4.23
CA VAL A 295 -4.37 -14.73 -4.02
C VAL A 295 -5.84 -15.12 -3.83
N VAL A 296 -6.51 -14.58 -2.80
CA VAL A 296 -7.95 -14.80 -2.61
C VAL A 296 -8.71 -14.20 -3.82
N PRO A 297 -9.41 -15.02 -4.62
CA PRO A 297 -9.89 -14.63 -5.95
C PRO A 297 -11.26 -13.96 -5.91
N ILE A 298 -11.61 -13.32 -7.04
CA ILE A 298 -13.00 -13.06 -7.46
C ILE A 298 -13.26 -13.78 -8.79
N SER A 299 -12.42 -13.58 -9.80
CA SER A 299 -12.66 -14.09 -11.14
C SER A 299 -11.35 -14.43 -11.82
N SER A 300 -11.06 -15.72 -12.00
CA SER A 300 -9.89 -16.13 -12.79
C SER A 300 -9.95 -15.70 -14.28
N THR A 301 -11.05 -15.14 -14.77
CA THR A 301 -11.07 -14.51 -16.09
C THR A 301 -10.45 -13.11 -16.07
N LEU A 302 -10.67 -12.35 -14.99
CA LEU A 302 -10.36 -10.92 -14.94
C LEU A 302 -9.21 -10.56 -14.00
N ASP A 303 -9.01 -11.36 -12.96
CA ASP A 303 -8.09 -11.09 -11.87
C ASP A 303 -6.66 -11.00 -12.35
N THR A 304 -5.94 -10.03 -11.80
CA THR A 304 -4.48 -9.94 -11.86
C THR A 304 -3.96 -9.24 -10.62
N THR A 305 -2.75 -9.58 -10.19
CA THR A 305 -1.97 -8.70 -9.31
C THR A 305 -1.35 -7.58 -10.12
N GLY A 306 -0.92 -6.52 -9.46
CA GLY A 306 -0.19 -5.45 -10.14
C GLY A 306 0.43 -4.42 -9.20
N PRO A 307 1.46 -3.71 -9.68
CA PRO A 307 2.20 -2.75 -8.87
C PRO A 307 1.47 -1.40 -8.72
N MET A 308 1.63 -0.79 -7.55
CA MET A 308 1.20 0.57 -7.22
C MET A 308 2.37 1.33 -6.59
N ALA A 309 2.79 2.43 -7.21
CA ALA A 309 3.93 3.23 -6.74
C ALA A 309 3.76 4.73 -7.08
N ARG A 310 4.65 5.58 -6.56
CA ARG A 310 4.64 7.03 -6.83
C ARG A 310 5.17 7.39 -8.23
N THR A 311 6.00 6.54 -8.82
CA THR A 311 6.65 6.80 -10.11
C THR A 311 6.48 5.62 -11.07
N VAL A 312 6.47 5.89 -12.38
CA VAL A 312 6.44 4.84 -13.42
C VAL A 312 7.63 3.89 -13.28
N ARG A 313 8.80 4.42 -12.88
CA ARG A 313 10.02 3.62 -12.71
C ARG A 313 9.89 2.63 -11.56
N ASP A 314 9.37 3.05 -10.41
CA ASP A 314 9.13 2.15 -9.27
C ASP A 314 8.02 1.14 -9.58
N THR A 315 6.98 1.54 -10.34
CA THR A 315 5.93 0.62 -10.83
C THR A 315 6.53 -0.48 -11.70
N VAL A 316 7.44 -0.13 -12.63
CA VAL A 316 8.14 -1.10 -13.49
C VAL A 316 9.08 -2.00 -12.68
N ALA A 317 9.83 -1.44 -11.73
CA ALA A 317 10.70 -2.20 -10.85
C ALA A 317 9.92 -3.25 -10.04
N LEU A 318 8.75 -2.88 -9.51
CA LEU A 318 7.88 -3.79 -8.78
C LEU A 318 7.28 -4.86 -9.70
N PHE A 319 6.82 -4.50 -10.91
CA PHE A 319 6.34 -5.48 -11.88
C PHE A 319 7.42 -6.54 -12.18
N ASN A 320 8.64 -6.10 -12.50
CA ASN A 320 9.75 -6.99 -12.85
C ASN A 320 10.13 -7.91 -11.68
N ALA A 321 10.10 -7.41 -10.43
CA ALA A 321 10.38 -8.21 -9.24
C ALA A 321 9.33 -9.30 -8.96
N MET A 322 8.10 -9.14 -9.47
CA MET A 322 7.02 -10.14 -9.36
C MET A 322 6.97 -11.12 -10.52
N THR A 323 7.65 -10.82 -11.64
CA THR A 323 7.50 -11.57 -12.88
C THR A 323 8.17 -12.95 -12.81
N GLY A 324 7.54 -13.94 -13.45
CA GLY A 324 8.00 -15.31 -13.62
C GLY A 324 6.87 -16.20 -14.13
N TYR A 325 7.16 -17.38 -14.67
CA TYR A 325 6.16 -18.32 -15.13
C TYR A 325 5.70 -19.25 -14.00
N ASP A 326 4.40 -19.31 -13.76
CA ASP A 326 3.78 -20.24 -12.82
C ASP A 326 2.95 -21.28 -13.59
N GLN A 327 3.35 -22.54 -13.49
CA GLN A 327 2.65 -23.64 -14.15
C GLN A 327 1.27 -23.92 -13.51
N ALA A 328 1.06 -23.54 -12.24
CA ALA A 328 -0.22 -23.73 -11.57
C ALA A 328 -1.28 -22.71 -12.03
N ASP A 329 -0.86 -21.56 -12.53
CA ASP A 329 -1.75 -20.53 -13.03
C ASP A 329 -2.06 -20.75 -14.52
N THR A 330 -3.25 -21.30 -14.80
CA THR A 330 -3.70 -21.66 -16.14
C THR A 330 -3.91 -20.47 -17.09
N ALA A 331 -3.96 -19.23 -16.60
CA ALA A 331 -4.02 -18.05 -17.48
C ALA A 331 -2.65 -17.62 -18.00
N MET A 332 -1.55 -18.17 -17.46
CA MET A 332 -0.20 -17.73 -17.82
C MET A 332 0.31 -18.41 -19.09
N PRO A 333 0.70 -17.64 -20.12
CA PRO A 333 1.50 -18.19 -21.21
C PRO A 333 2.96 -18.41 -20.76
N ARG A 334 3.66 -19.34 -21.41
CA ARG A 334 5.11 -19.55 -21.18
C ARG A 334 5.97 -18.31 -21.46
N LEU A 335 5.45 -17.32 -22.21
CA LEU A 335 6.15 -16.06 -22.52
C LEU A 335 6.46 -15.21 -21.27
N THR A 336 5.83 -15.49 -20.14
CA THR A 336 5.99 -14.70 -18.91
C THR A 336 7.29 -15.01 -18.16
N GLU A 337 7.99 -16.11 -18.47
CA GLU A 337 9.21 -16.52 -17.73
C GLU A 337 10.30 -15.44 -17.72
N ASP A 338 10.54 -14.82 -18.89
CA ASP A 338 11.54 -13.77 -19.09
C ASP A 338 10.92 -12.39 -19.37
N LEU A 339 9.62 -12.23 -19.08
CA LEU A 339 8.94 -10.95 -19.31
C LEU A 339 9.58 -9.86 -18.45
N THR A 340 9.94 -8.74 -19.08
CA THR A 340 10.44 -7.57 -18.37
C THR A 340 9.90 -6.30 -19.02
N LEU A 341 9.46 -5.37 -18.19
CA LEU A 341 9.11 -4.03 -18.61
C LEU A 341 10.36 -3.14 -18.58
N LEU A 342 10.44 -2.26 -19.57
CA LEU A 342 11.54 -1.31 -19.73
C LEU A 342 11.02 0.11 -19.53
N VAL A 343 11.79 0.92 -18.80
CA VAL A 343 11.57 2.37 -18.73
C VAL A 343 12.45 3.03 -19.78
N ARG A 344 11.85 3.85 -20.64
CA ARG A 344 12.56 4.61 -21.67
C ARG A 344 11.97 6.01 -21.79
N ASP A 345 12.81 6.98 -22.07
CA ASP A 345 12.35 8.25 -22.62
C ASP A 345 11.75 7.96 -24.00
N ALA A 346 10.51 8.38 -24.21
CA ALA A 346 9.77 8.11 -25.43
C ALA A 346 9.54 9.41 -26.19
N ASP A 347 9.94 9.45 -27.46
CA ASP A 347 9.46 10.46 -28.39
C ASP A 347 8.01 10.17 -28.74
N LEU A 348 7.12 11.11 -28.43
CA LEU A 348 5.69 10.99 -28.72
C LEU A 348 5.33 11.51 -30.11
N SER A 349 6.29 12.07 -30.85
CA SER A 349 6.10 12.60 -32.20
C SER A 349 5.51 11.57 -33.15
N GLY A 350 4.31 11.82 -33.66
CA GLY A 350 3.61 10.93 -34.59
C GLY A 350 2.94 9.72 -33.94
N LEU A 351 3.05 9.54 -32.61
CA LEU A 351 2.32 8.51 -31.89
C LEU A 351 0.82 8.80 -31.94
N ARG A 352 0.00 7.82 -32.32
CA ARG A 352 -1.45 7.97 -32.42
C ARG A 352 -2.12 7.46 -31.16
N LEU A 353 -2.85 8.32 -30.45
CA LEU A 353 -3.56 7.97 -29.21
C LEU A 353 -5.07 8.15 -29.41
N GLY A 354 -5.85 7.12 -29.11
CA GLY A 354 -7.31 7.20 -29.13
C GLY A 354 -7.83 7.97 -27.92
N PHE A 355 -8.61 9.02 -28.15
CA PHE A 355 -9.28 9.80 -27.10
C PHE A 355 -10.78 9.52 -27.10
N PRO A 356 -11.31 8.84 -26.08
CA PRO A 356 -12.74 8.60 -25.96
C PRO A 356 -13.51 9.91 -25.90
N THR A 357 -14.37 10.16 -26.88
CA THR A 357 -15.12 11.43 -27.00
C THR A 357 -16.02 11.70 -25.79
N ALA A 358 -16.47 10.66 -25.10
CA ALA A 358 -17.21 10.75 -23.84
C ALA A 358 -16.44 11.49 -22.72
N LEU A 359 -15.10 11.55 -22.79
CA LEU A 359 -14.25 12.22 -21.80
C LEU A 359 -13.96 13.69 -22.15
N ALA A 360 -14.51 14.22 -23.26
CA ALA A 360 -14.25 15.58 -23.72
C ALA A 360 -14.80 16.69 -22.79
N LEU A 361 -15.69 16.34 -21.86
CA LEU A 361 -16.23 17.27 -20.87
C LEU A 361 -15.43 17.28 -19.55
N GLU A 362 -14.45 16.40 -19.40
CA GLU A 362 -13.63 16.30 -18.18
C GLU A 362 -12.39 17.21 -18.28
N PRO A 363 -12.38 18.39 -17.62
CA PRO A 363 -11.37 19.43 -17.89
C PRO A 363 -9.94 18.98 -17.57
N LEU A 364 -9.76 18.13 -16.55
CA LEU A 364 -8.45 17.60 -16.19
C LEU A 364 -7.92 16.59 -17.23
N ILE A 365 -8.81 15.78 -17.81
CA ILE A 365 -8.44 14.83 -18.86
C ILE A 365 -8.07 15.61 -20.13
N VAL A 366 -8.87 16.60 -20.50
CA VAL A 366 -8.59 17.48 -21.64
C VAL A 366 -7.23 18.19 -21.47
N ALA A 367 -6.93 18.70 -20.28
CA ALA A 367 -5.64 19.31 -19.99
C ALA A 367 -4.47 18.31 -20.07
N ALA A 368 -4.67 17.05 -19.68
CA ALA A 368 -3.66 15.99 -19.83
C ALA A 368 -3.43 15.62 -21.30
N VAL A 369 -4.50 15.52 -22.09
CA VAL A 369 -4.44 15.27 -23.54
C VAL A 369 -3.69 16.40 -24.26
N ALA A 370 -3.93 17.66 -23.89
CA ALA A 370 -3.22 18.81 -24.46
C ALA A 370 -1.70 18.75 -24.21
N LYS A 371 -1.24 18.17 -23.08
CA LYS A 371 0.19 17.94 -22.83
C LYS A 371 0.77 16.87 -23.76
N LEU A 372 0.00 15.82 -24.06
CA LEU A 372 0.40 14.78 -25.00
C LEU A 372 0.49 15.33 -26.43
N GLU A 373 -0.47 16.17 -26.84
CA GLU A 373 -0.43 16.88 -28.13
C GLU A 373 0.77 17.81 -28.25
N ALA A 374 1.03 18.61 -27.21
CA ALA A 374 2.19 19.50 -27.18
C ALA A 374 3.53 18.74 -27.25
N ALA A 375 3.55 17.47 -26.82
CA ALA A 375 4.70 16.58 -26.94
C ALA A 375 4.79 15.86 -28.31
N GLY A 376 3.89 16.17 -29.26
CA GLY A 376 3.92 15.65 -30.62
C GLY A 376 3.01 14.45 -30.90
N ALA A 377 2.23 14.00 -29.92
CA ALA A 377 1.25 12.93 -30.12
C ALA A 377 0.09 13.41 -31.01
N ILE A 378 -0.41 12.52 -31.86
CA ILE A 378 -1.61 12.71 -32.68
C ILE A 378 -2.81 12.14 -31.91
N ILE A 379 -3.72 13.00 -31.47
CA ILE A 379 -4.93 12.59 -30.78
C ILE A 379 -6.02 12.27 -31.79
N VAL A 380 -6.57 11.06 -31.68
CA VAL A 380 -7.61 10.54 -32.56
C VAL A 380 -8.88 10.40 -31.74
N PRO A 381 -9.93 11.20 -31.98
CA PRO A 381 -11.20 11.00 -31.29
C PRO A 381 -11.76 9.62 -31.63
N VAL A 382 -12.19 8.88 -30.61
CA VAL A 382 -12.81 7.55 -30.76
C VAL A 382 -14.13 7.51 -30.00
N GLU A 383 -15.12 6.87 -30.62
CA GLU A 383 -16.36 6.51 -29.93
C GLU A 383 -16.21 5.09 -29.40
N PHE A 384 -16.56 4.90 -28.13
CA PHE A 384 -16.59 3.59 -27.50
C PHE A 384 -17.98 3.38 -26.91
N THR A 385 -18.72 2.42 -27.44
CA THR A 385 -19.95 1.94 -26.79
C THR A 385 -19.51 0.85 -25.81
N PRO A 386 -19.72 1.04 -24.50
CA PRO A 386 -19.44 -0.04 -23.56
C PRO A 386 -20.26 -1.28 -23.95
N PRO A 387 -19.69 -2.48 -23.85
CA PRO A 387 -20.43 -3.71 -24.11
C PRO A 387 -21.60 -3.83 -23.12
N ASP A 388 -22.57 -4.67 -23.46
CA ASP A 388 -23.55 -5.10 -22.48
C ASP A 388 -22.85 -5.94 -21.41
N LEU A 389 -22.99 -5.51 -20.16
CA LEU A 389 -22.42 -6.15 -18.98
C LEU A 389 -23.51 -6.82 -18.13
N GLU A 390 -24.70 -7.03 -18.71
CA GLU A 390 -25.73 -7.87 -18.10
C GLU A 390 -25.11 -9.23 -17.75
N GLU A 391 -25.36 -9.70 -16.53
CA GLU A 391 -24.78 -10.93 -15.95
C GLU A 391 -23.29 -10.90 -15.53
N GLU A 392 -22.55 -9.79 -15.69
CA GLU A 392 -21.13 -9.73 -15.29
C GLU A 392 -20.92 -10.13 -13.82
N VAL A 393 -21.77 -9.61 -12.91
CA VAL A 393 -21.70 -9.93 -11.47
C VAL A 393 -22.02 -11.41 -11.23
N GLN A 394 -23.00 -11.98 -11.92
CA GLN A 394 -23.35 -13.40 -11.82
C GLN A 394 -22.21 -14.28 -12.31
N PHE A 395 -21.57 -13.91 -13.41
CA PHE A 395 -20.41 -14.60 -13.95
C PHE A 395 -19.24 -14.57 -12.96
N MET A 396 -18.85 -13.39 -12.47
CA MET A 396 -17.79 -13.25 -11.48
C MET A 396 -18.13 -14.00 -10.18
N GLY A 397 -19.39 -13.98 -9.73
CA GLY A 397 -19.82 -14.72 -8.55
C GLY A 397 -19.71 -16.24 -8.73
N ALA A 398 -20.05 -16.76 -9.90
CA ALA A 398 -19.89 -18.18 -10.22
C ALA A 398 -18.41 -18.59 -10.24
N GLU A 399 -17.54 -17.74 -10.81
CA GLU A 399 -16.09 -17.96 -10.77
C GLU A 399 -15.54 -17.91 -9.35
N MET A 400 -15.95 -16.94 -8.53
CA MET A 400 -15.49 -16.82 -7.14
C MET A 400 -15.82 -18.07 -6.34
N VAL A 401 -17.03 -18.62 -6.49
CA VAL A 401 -17.42 -19.87 -5.81
C VAL A 401 -16.54 -21.05 -6.26
N ARG A 402 -16.22 -21.14 -7.56
CA ARG A 402 -15.34 -22.18 -8.11
C ARG A 402 -13.91 -22.01 -7.59
N ASP A 403 -13.39 -20.79 -7.64
CA ASP A 403 -11.97 -20.47 -7.43
C ASP A 403 -11.61 -20.36 -5.94
N LEU A 404 -12.55 -20.07 -5.05
CA LEU A 404 -12.32 -20.12 -3.59
C LEU A 404 -12.17 -21.53 -3.03
N ALA A 405 -12.72 -22.53 -3.71
CA ALA A 405 -12.71 -23.92 -3.25
C ALA A 405 -11.41 -24.66 -3.62
N SER A 406 -10.62 -24.11 -4.55
CA SER A 406 -9.33 -24.62 -5.01
C SER A 406 -8.17 -23.99 -4.25
#